data_AF-A0A8T0TVB4-F1
#
_entry.id   AF-A0A8T0TVB4-F1
#
_cell.length_a   1.000
_cell.length_b   1.000
_cell.length_c   1.000
_cell.angle_alpha   90.00
_cell.angle_beta   90.00
_cell.angle_gamma   90.00
#
_symmetry.space_group_name_H-M   'P 1'
#
loop_
_entity.id
_entity.type
_entity.pdbx_description
1 polymer ?
#
loop_
_entity_poly.entity_id
_entity_poly.type
_entity_poly.pdbx_seq_one_letter_code
_entity_poly.pdbx_strand_id
1 'polypeptide(L)'
;MDPQLLEKALESSGDDLDSAIKSLNELRLESTGLKSENGQHTVIQPSVEEHLPAADNYQTSNNGSEWVELFVSEMTNASDIDDARARASRALEALEKSIVERAGAEASQNLHKENMMLKEQLTVVLRENAVLKRAVAIQHERQKEFDERSHEVQSLKQLVLQYQEQVRTLEINNYALTMHLKQAQQNNSIPGRFNPDVF
;
A
#
# COMPACT_ATOMS: atom_id res chain seq x y z
N MET A 1 17.81 -5.27 -4.44
CA MET A 1 17.22 -6.42 -5.16
C MET A 1 17.75 -6.38 -6.57
N ASP A 2 18.32 -7.48 -7.06
CA ASP A 2 18.90 -7.56 -8.39
C ASP A 2 17.79 -7.56 -9.46
N PRO A 3 17.76 -6.63 -10.42
CA PRO A 3 16.72 -6.54 -11.44
C PRO A 3 16.60 -7.82 -12.29
N GLN A 4 17.69 -8.54 -12.51
CA GLN A 4 17.68 -9.79 -13.30
C GLN A 4 16.95 -10.93 -12.56
N LEU A 5 16.90 -10.87 -11.22
CA LEU A 5 16.24 -11.87 -10.39
C LEU A 5 14.72 -11.65 -10.34
N LEU A 6 14.28 -10.39 -10.42
CA LEU A 6 12.86 -10.04 -10.56
C LEU A 6 12.29 -10.53 -11.90
N GLU A 7 13.00 -10.28 -13.00
CA GLU A 7 12.55 -10.66 -14.35
C GLU A 7 12.44 -12.18 -14.48
N LYS A 8 13.44 -12.92 -13.98
CA LYS A 8 13.43 -14.38 -13.98
C LYS A 8 12.33 -14.98 -13.09
N ALA A 9 12.05 -14.38 -11.93
CA ALA A 9 10.98 -14.83 -11.04
C ALA A 9 9.60 -14.63 -11.69
N LEU A 10 9.41 -13.52 -12.41
CA LEU A 10 8.17 -13.22 -13.13
C LEU A 10 7.95 -14.16 -14.32
N GLU A 11 8.98 -14.40 -15.14
CA GLU A 11 8.90 -15.35 -16.26
C GLU A 11 8.64 -16.79 -15.78
N SER A 12 9.28 -17.22 -14.70
CA SER A 12 9.09 -18.58 -14.14
C SER A 12 7.72 -18.79 -13.49
N SER A 13 7.06 -17.70 -13.08
CA SER A 13 5.74 -17.71 -12.46
C SER A 13 4.60 -17.53 -13.47
N GLY A 14 4.93 -17.49 -14.78
CA GLY A 14 3.94 -17.36 -15.84
C GLY A 14 3.16 -16.04 -15.78
N ASP A 15 3.87 -14.93 -15.50
CA ASP A 15 3.32 -13.57 -15.34
C ASP A 15 2.27 -13.42 -14.22
N ASP A 16 2.12 -14.42 -13.34
CA ASP A 16 1.32 -14.28 -12.12
C ASP A 16 2.12 -13.59 -11.02
N LEU A 17 1.69 -12.37 -10.69
CA LEU A 17 2.36 -11.49 -9.73
C LEU A 17 2.40 -12.10 -8.32
N ASP A 18 1.33 -12.78 -7.90
CA ASP A 18 1.24 -13.36 -6.54
C ASP A 18 2.18 -14.56 -6.39
N SER A 19 2.27 -15.40 -7.42
CA SER A 19 3.25 -16.50 -7.49
C SER A 19 4.69 -15.99 -7.53
N ALA A 20 4.96 -14.91 -8.27
CA ALA A 20 6.29 -14.28 -8.33
C ALA A 20 6.72 -13.70 -6.97
N ILE A 21 5.81 -13.02 -6.26
CA ILE A 21 6.06 -12.48 -4.91
C ILE A 21 6.35 -13.62 -3.92
N LYS A 22 5.59 -14.72 -4.00
CA LYS A 22 5.79 -15.88 -3.12
C LYS A 22 7.15 -16.54 -3.35
N SER A 23 7.51 -16.79 -4.61
CA SER A 23 8.80 -17.35 -5.02
C SER A 23 9.98 -16.47 -4.59
N LEU A 24 9.87 -15.15 -4.76
CA LEU A 24 10.91 -14.21 -4.35
C LEU A 24 11.12 -14.18 -2.82
N ASN A 25 10.04 -14.33 -2.05
CA ASN A 25 10.11 -14.43 -0.60
C ASN A 25 10.73 -15.76 -0.15
N GLU A 26 10.39 -16.88 -0.79
CA GLU A 26 10.99 -18.19 -0.52
C GLU A 26 12.51 -18.19 -0.81
N LEU A 27 12.94 -17.62 -1.94
CA LEU A 27 14.36 -17.44 -2.29
C LEU A 27 15.10 -16.55 -1.30
N ARG A 28 14.44 -15.51 -0.76
CA ARG A 28 15.01 -14.64 0.27
C ARG A 28 15.16 -15.40 1.60
N LEU A 29 14.23 -16.27 1.95
CA LEU A 29 14.33 -17.13 3.13
C LEU A 29 15.45 -18.17 2.96
N GLU A 30 15.58 -18.83 1.81
CA GLU A 30 16.67 -19.78 1.54
C GLU A 30 18.06 -19.12 1.48
N SER A 31 18.17 -17.91 0.91
CA SER A 31 19.41 -17.13 0.92
C SER A 31 19.85 -16.72 2.33
N THR A 32 18.92 -16.71 3.29
CA THR A 32 19.19 -16.41 4.71
C THR A 32 19.44 -17.70 5.52
N GLY A 33 19.23 -18.88 4.92
CA GLY A 33 19.27 -20.19 5.58
C GLY A 33 20.64 -20.85 5.75
N LEU A 34 21.74 -20.25 5.28
CA LEU A 34 23.09 -20.84 5.40
C LEU A 34 24.06 -20.06 6.32
N LYS A 35 23.59 -19.07 7.08
CA LYS A 35 24.39 -18.52 8.18
C LYS A 35 23.54 -18.18 9.40
N SER A 36 23.93 -18.85 10.49
CA SER A 36 23.82 -18.41 11.88
C SER A 36 22.65 -18.95 12.68
N GLU A 37 23.04 -19.78 13.65
CA GLU A 37 22.49 -19.81 14.99
C GLU A 37 22.11 -18.41 15.50
N ASN A 38 21.17 -18.42 16.45
CA ASN A 38 20.75 -17.32 17.28
C ASN A 38 19.86 -16.28 16.59
N GLY A 39 18.56 -16.52 16.73
CA GLY A 39 17.50 -15.66 16.23
C GLY A 39 17.49 -14.31 16.93
N GLN A 40 17.46 -13.26 16.11
CA GLN A 40 16.71 -12.04 16.37
C GLN A 40 16.43 -11.38 15.02
N HIS A 41 15.15 -11.35 14.67
CA HIS A 41 14.62 -10.68 13.50
C HIS A 41 14.58 -9.18 13.81
N THR A 42 15.42 -8.38 13.15
CA THR A 42 15.29 -6.92 13.11
C THR A 42 15.03 -6.50 11.67
N VAL A 43 13.86 -5.92 11.46
CA VAL A 43 13.48 -5.18 10.26
C VAL A 43 14.17 -3.82 10.29
N ILE A 44 14.63 -3.38 9.12
CA ILE A 44 15.49 -2.22 8.86
C ILE A 44 14.83 -0.89 9.26
N GLN A 45 15.58 -0.10 10.05
CA GLN A 45 15.37 1.33 10.35
C GLN A 45 15.84 2.23 9.18
N PRO A 46 15.23 3.40 8.96
CA PRO A 46 15.97 4.59 8.54
C PRO A 46 16.46 5.37 9.77
N SER A 47 17.76 5.64 9.81
CA SER A 47 18.42 6.47 10.83
C SER A 47 17.85 7.88 10.88
N VAL A 48 17.44 8.29 12.08
CA VAL A 48 17.55 9.67 12.55
C VAL A 48 18.30 9.59 13.87
N GLU A 49 19.50 10.17 13.88
CA GLU A 49 20.42 10.17 15.02
C GLU A 49 19.85 10.92 16.23
N GLU A 50 20.02 10.27 17.38
CA GLU A 50 20.46 10.85 18.65
C GLU A 50 19.76 12.08 19.22
N HIS A 51 18.76 11.81 20.07
CA HIS A 51 18.91 12.13 21.49
C HIS A 51 17.99 11.22 22.33
N LEU A 52 18.59 10.19 22.92
CA LEU A 52 18.05 9.60 24.14
C LEU A 52 18.25 10.61 25.28
N PRO A 53 17.20 10.94 26.05
CA PRO A 53 17.35 10.94 27.49
C PRO A 53 17.10 9.51 27.93
N ALA A 54 18.20 8.77 28.10
CA ALA A 54 18.26 7.74 29.12
C ALA A 54 18.12 8.48 30.45
N ALA A 55 16.89 8.62 30.94
CA ALA A 55 16.63 9.13 32.27
C ALA A 55 15.35 8.48 32.79
N ASP A 56 15.57 7.55 33.69
CA ASP A 56 14.75 7.34 34.87
C ASP A 56 13.29 6.96 34.66
N ASN A 57 13.05 5.66 34.54
CA ASN A 57 11.92 5.11 35.29
C ASN A 57 12.15 3.67 35.77
N TYR A 58 13.31 3.41 36.34
CA TYR A 58 13.52 2.28 37.26
C TYR A 58 13.40 2.76 38.71
N GLN A 59 12.33 3.49 39.04
CA GLN A 59 11.92 3.70 40.44
C GLN A 59 10.87 2.66 40.83
N THR A 60 11.26 1.39 40.73
CA THR A 60 10.63 0.30 41.51
C THR A 60 11.62 -0.32 42.49
N SER A 61 12.79 0.32 42.65
CA SER A 61 13.78 -0.08 43.64
C SER A 61 13.21 0.12 45.05
N ASN A 62 13.00 -0.99 45.75
CA ASN A 62 13.10 -1.16 47.21
C ASN A 62 11.85 -1.05 48.09
N ASN A 63 10.62 -0.94 47.58
CA ASN A 63 9.45 -0.96 48.49
C ASN A 63 9.35 -2.24 49.34
N GLY A 64 9.68 -3.41 48.79
CA GLY A 64 9.60 -4.67 49.54
C GLY A 64 10.54 -4.72 50.73
N SER A 65 11.78 -4.28 50.56
CA SER A 65 12.78 -4.23 51.65
C SER A 65 12.39 -3.19 52.70
N GLU A 66 11.92 -2.02 52.28
CA GLU A 66 11.47 -0.95 53.18
C GLU A 66 10.26 -1.37 54.02
N TRP A 67 9.27 -2.06 53.43
CA TRP A 67 8.13 -2.58 54.17
C TRP A 67 8.52 -3.66 55.17
N VAL A 68 9.49 -4.53 54.84
CA VAL A 68 10.03 -5.54 55.76
C VAL A 68 10.74 -4.88 56.94
N GLU A 69 11.59 -3.89 56.68
CA GLU A 69 12.30 -3.15 57.73
C GLU A 69 11.35 -2.37 58.65
N LEU A 70 10.35 -1.68 58.08
CA LEU A 70 9.31 -0.98 58.84
C LEU A 70 8.49 -1.96 59.67
N PHE A 71 8.11 -3.11 59.11
CA PHE A 71 7.32 -4.12 59.83
C PHE A 71 8.10 -4.74 61.00
N VAL A 72 9.36 -5.11 60.79
CA VAL A 72 10.22 -5.66 61.85
C VAL A 72 10.48 -4.62 62.93
N SER A 73 10.81 -3.39 62.55
CA SER A 73 11.00 -2.27 63.48
C SER A 73 9.75 -2.05 64.35
N GLU A 74 8.58 -2.03 63.73
CA GLU A 74 7.31 -1.78 64.42
C GLU A 74 6.93 -2.89 65.40
N MET A 75 7.24 -4.15 65.08
CA MET A 75 7.05 -5.27 66.02
C MET A 75 8.09 -5.30 67.14
N THR A 76 9.35 -4.95 66.87
CA THR A 76 10.39 -4.92 67.91
C THR A 76 10.17 -3.85 68.98
N ASN A 77 9.40 -2.81 68.65
CA ASN A 77 9.03 -1.72 69.57
C ASN A 77 7.71 -1.98 70.33
N ALA A 78 7.07 -3.14 70.12
CA ALA A 78 5.83 -3.47 70.80
C ALA A 78 6.05 -3.73 72.30
N SER A 79 5.11 -3.28 73.13
CA SER A 79 5.21 -3.43 74.59
C SER A 79 4.75 -4.81 75.08
N ASP A 80 3.85 -5.45 74.35
CA ASP A 80 3.35 -6.81 74.60
C ASP A 80 2.88 -7.45 73.28
N ILE A 81 2.41 -8.70 73.35
CA ILE A 81 2.00 -9.47 72.18
C ILE A 81 0.70 -8.96 71.54
N ASP A 82 -0.18 -8.32 72.32
CA ASP A 82 -1.44 -7.77 71.82
C ASP A 82 -1.18 -6.44 71.09
N ASP A 83 -0.27 -5.61 71.58
CA ASP A 83 0.24 -4.41 70.90
C ASP A 83 0.97 -4.78 69.60
N ALA A 84 1.82 -5.82 69.61
CA ALA A 84 2.47 -6.32 68.41
C ALA A 84 1.45 -6.78 67.35
N ARG A 85 0.37 -7.45 67.76
CA ARG A 85 -0.71 -7.88 66.87
C ARG A 85 -1.48 -6.70 66.29
N ALA A 86 -1.82 -5.70 67.11
CA ALA A 86 -2.50 -4.50 66.66
C ALA A 86 -1.65 -3.68 65.66
N ARG A 87 -0.34 -3.57 65.92
CA ARG A 87 0.63 -2.93 65.01
C ARG A 87 0.77 -3.69 63.70
N ALA A 88 0.89 -5.03 63.77
CA ALA A 88 0.96 -5.87 62.58
C ALA A 88 -0.29 -5.74 61.69
N SER A 89 -1.50 -5.71 62.27
CA SER A 89 -2.75 -5.48 61.52
C SER A 89 -2.69 -4.16 60.77
N ARG A 90 -2.34 -3.06 61.47
CA ARG A 90 -2.27 -1.72 60.87
C ARG A 90 -1.23 -1.64 59.75
N ALA A 91 -0.06 -2.25 59.94
CA ALA A 91 1.00 -2.26 58.95
C ALA A 91 0.61 -3.06 57.70
N LEU A 92 -0.07 -4.20 57.86
CA LEU A 92 -0.57 -5.00 56.74
C LEU A 92 -1.73 -4.31 56.01
N GLU A 93 -2.64 -3.65 56.71
CA GLU A 93 -3.71 -2.84 56.10
C GLU A 93 -3.12 -1.67 55.27
N ALA A 94 -2.08 -1.01 55.79
CA ALA A 94 -1.38 0.06 55.07
C ALA A 94 -0.67 -0.47 53.82
N LEU A 95 -0.05 -1.65 53.92
CA LEU A 95 0.59 -2.33 52.79
C LEU A 95 -0.44 -2.73 51.73
N GLU A 96 -1.57 -3.34 52.13
CA GLU A 96 -2.66 -3.72 51.23
C GLU A 96 -3.17 -2.50 50.46
N LYS A 97 -3.44 -1.39 51.18
CA LYS A 97 -3.86 -0.14 50.56
C LYS A 97 -2.83 0.39 49.57
N SER A 98 -1.54 0.36 49.93
CA SER A 98 -0.45 0.79 49.04
C SER A 98 -0.35 -0.08 47.78
N ILE A 99 -0.54 -1.40 47.91
CA ILE A 99 -0.54 -2.33 46.78
C ILE A 99 -1.73 -2.07 45.86
N VAL A 100 -2.94 -1.92 46.41
CA VAL A 100 -4.16 -1.66 45.62
C VAL A 100 -4.08 -0.32 44.89
N GLU A 101 -3.64 0.75 45.58
CA GLU A 101 -3.46 2.06 44.96
C GLU A 101 -2.43 2.03 43.83
N ARG A 102 -1.29 1.36 44.05
CA ARG A 102 -0.25 1.20 43.04
C ARG A 102 -0.71 0.39 41.84
N ALA A 103 -1.33 -0.76 42.08
CA ALA A 103 -1.88 -1.60 41.02
C ALA A 103 -2.95 -0.85 40.20
N GLY A 104 -3.81 -0.06 40.87
CA GLY A 104 -4.78 0.80 40.21
C GLY A 104 -4.13 1.91 39.37
N ALA A 105 -3.10 2.56 39.90
CA ALA A 105 -2.35 3.60 39.19
C ALA A 105 -1.63 3.01 37.96
N GLU A 106 -0.93 1.89 38.10
CA GLU A 106 -0.27 1.19 37.01
C GLU A 106 -1.25 0.74 35.92
N ALA A 107 -2.40 0.16 36.32
CA ALA A 107 -3.45 -0.23 35.38
C ALA A 107 -3.99 0.98 34.61
N SER A 108 -4.26 2.10 35.30
CA SER A 108 -4.74 3.33 34.66
C SER A 108 -3.71 3.93 33.70
N GLN A 109 -2.43 3.90 34.06
CA GLN A 109 -1.34 4.40 33.23
C GLN A 109 -1.15 3.52 31.99
N ASN A 110 -1.20 2.20 32.14
CA ASN A 110 -1.09 1.26 31.02
C ASN A 110 -2.27 1.41 30.06
N LEU A 111 -3.50 1.49 30.57
CA LEU A 111 -4.69 1.76 29.75
C LEU A 111 -4.58 3.10 29.02
N HIS A 112 -4.06 4.14 29.68
CA HIS A 112 -3.86 5.45 29.04
C HIS A 112 -2.85 5.37 27.89
N LYS A 113 -1.71 4.71 28.10
CA LYS A 113 -0.68 4.49 27.06
C LYS A 113 -1.25 3.71 25.87
N GLU A 114 -1.96 2.62 26.13
CA GLU A 114 -2.61 1.82 25.08
C GLU A 114 -3.65 2.64 24.31
N ASN A 115 -4.49 3.41 25.01
CA ASN A 115 -5.49 4.27 24.37
C ASN A 115 -4.86 5.32 23.46
N MET A 116 -3.74 5.92 23.87
CA MET A 116 -2.99 6.87 23.05
C MET A 116 -2.40 6.21 21.81
N MET A 117 -1.79 5.02 21.96
CA MET A 117 -1.25 4.25 20.84
C MET A 117 -2.34 3.85 19.84
N LEU A 118 -3.49 3.38 20.33
CA LEU A 118 -4.64 3.01 19.48
C LEU A 118 -5.20 4.22 18.73
N LYS A 119 -5.27 5.39 19.37
CA LYS A 119 -5.67 6.64 18.71
C LYS A 119 -4.71 7.03 17.61
N GLU A 120 -3.41 6.92 17.85
CA GLU A 120 -2.39 7.21 16.83
C GLU A 120 -2.52 6.26 15.64
N GLN A 121 -2.60 4.95 15.88
CA GLN A 121 -2.82 3.96 14.82
C GLN A 121 -4.10 4.25 14.02
N LEU A 122 -5.20 4.59 14.70
CA LEU A 122 -6.45 4.97 14.04
C LEU A 122 -6.26 6.18 13.11
N THR A 123 -5.51 7.20 13.55
CA THR A 123 -5.26 8.38 12.71
C THR A 123 -4.44 8.04 11.46
N VAL A 124 -3.47 7.13 11.57
CA VAL A 124 -2.68 6.63 10.44
C VAL A 124 -3.58 5.89 9.46
N VAL A 125 -4.39 4.93 9.94
CA VAL A 125 -5.30 4.16 9.08
C VAL A 125 -6.31 5.05 8.38
N LEU A 126 -6.84 6.09 9.05
CA LEU A 126 -7.74 7.06 8.43
C LEU A 126 -7.06 7.86 7.31
N ARG A 127 -5.80 8.27 7.52
CA ARG A 127 -5.00 8.96 6.51
C ARG A 127 -4.76 8.06 5.31
N GLU A 128 -4.36 6.81 5.53
CA GLU A 128 -4.14 5.83 4.46
C GLU A 128 -5.43 5.54 3.69
N ASN A 129 -6.56 5.38 4.39
CA ASN A 129 -7.86 5.19 3.75
C ASN A 129 -8.23 6.37 2.83
N ALA A 130 -7.92 7.61 3.23
CA ALA A 130 -8.14 8.79 2.40
C ALA A 130 -7.22 8.83 1.17
N VAL A 131 -5.97 8.37 1.29
CA VAL A 131 -5.06 8.22 0.14
C VAL A 131 -5.59 7.16 -0.83
N LEU A 132 -6.00 5.99 -0.31
CA LEU A 132 -6.57 4.91 -1.12
C LEU A 132 -7.84 5.34 -1.85
N LYS A 133 -8.77 6.03 -1.18
CA LYS A 133 -9.97 6.57 -1.82
C LYS A 133 -9.64 7.52 -2.98
N ARG A 134 -8.65 8.39 -2.82
CA ARG A 134 -8.18 9.28 -3.90
C ARG A 134 -7.54 8.49 -5.04
N ALA A 135 -6.72 7.49 -4.74
CA ALA A 135 -6.10 6.64 -5.76
C ALA A 135 -7.16 5.89 -6.58
N VAL A 136 -8.19 5.33 -5.93
CA VAL A 136 -9.30 4.65 -6.60
C VAL A 136 -10.09 5.61 -7.49
N ALA A 137 -10.37 6.83 -7.02
CA ALA A 137 -11.06 7.83 -7.84
C ALA A 137 -10.26 8.19 -9.11
N ILE A 138 -8.95 8.42 -8.97
CA ILE A 138 -8.06 8.70 -10.11
C ILE A 138 -8.01 7.51 -11.06
N GLN A 139 -7.92 6.28 -10.54
CA GLN A 139 -7.89 5.08 -11.36
C GLN A 139 -9.19 4.90 -12.15
N HIS A 140 -10.34 5.16 -11.52
CA HIS A 140 -11.64 5.10 -12.18
C HIS A 140 -11.75 6.15 -13.30
N GLU A 141 -11.31 7.39 -13.06
CA GLU A 141 -11.30 8.44 -14.07
C GLU A 141 -10.41 8.07 -15.27
N ARG A 142 -9.20 7.55 -15.02
CA ARG A 142 -8.31 7.06 -16.08
C ARG A 142 -8.90 5.91 -16.88
N GLN A 143 -9.57 4.96 -16.22
CA GLN A 143 -10.24 3.86 -16.89
C GLN A 143 -11.35 4.37 -17.80
N LYS A 144 -12.17 5.30 -17.30
CA LYS A 144 -13.24 5.92 -18.08
C LYS A 144 -12.70 6.62 -19.33
N GLU A 145 -11.64 7.43 -19.20
CA GLU A 145 -11.00 8.08 -20.35
C GLU A 145 -10.43 7.07 -21.35
N PHE A 146 -9.90 5.94 -20.87
CA PHE A 146 -9.39 4.89 -21.73
C PHE A 146 -10.51 4.21 -22.53
N ASP A 147 -11.65 3.95 -21.88
CA ASP A 147 -12.82 3.35 -22.52
C ASP A 147 -13.40 4.31 -23.58
N GLU A 148 -13.51 5.61 -23.26
CA GLU A 148 -13.93 6.64 -24.20
C GLU A 148 -13.01 6.74 -25.41
N ARG A 149 -11.68 6.80 -25.20
CA ARG A 149 -10.68 6.81 -26.28
C ARG A 149 -10.74 5.52 -27.11
N SER A 150 -10.99 4.39 -26.48
CA SER A 150 -11.13 3.10 -27.16
C SER A 150 -12.33 3.10 -28.11
N HIS A 151 -13.46 3.66 -27.68
CA HIS A 151 -14.63 3.85 -28.55
C HIS A 151 -14.37 4.82 -29.70
N GLU A 152 -13.68 5.94 -29.45
CA GLU A 152 -13.29 6.89 -30.49
C GLU A 152 -12.39 6.23 -31.55
N VAL A 153 -11.38 5.47 -31.12
CA VAL A 153 -10.50 4.72 -32.02
C VAL A 153 -11.29 3.71 -32.86
N GLN A 154 -12.26 3.01 -32.29
CA GLN A 154 -13.12 2.10 -33.04
C GLN A 154 -13.97 2.83 -34.08
N SER A 155 -14.55 3.98 -33.71
CA SER A 155 -15.33 4.82 -34.62
C SER A 155 -14.47 5.34 -35.78
N LEU A 156 -13.25 5.83 -35.50
CA LEU A 156 -12.32 6.28 -36.52
C LEU A 156 -11.89 5.15 -37.46
N LYS A 157 -11.64 3.94 -36.94
CA LYS A 157 -11.35 2.77 -37.79
C LYS A 157 -12.50 2.48 -38.75
N GLN A 158 -13.75 2.55 -38.29
CA GLN A 158 -14.91 2.36 -39.14
C GLN A 158 -15.01 3.44 -40.23
N LEU A 159 -14.75 4.71 -39.88
CA LEU A 159 -14.75 5.81 -40.83
C LEU A 159 -13.64 5.67 -41.88
N VAL A 160 -12.45 5.24 -41.48
CA VAL A 160 -11.34 4.96 -42.41
C VAL A 160 -11.72 3.86 -43.41
N LEU A 161 -12.35 2.78 -42.95
CA LEU A 161 -12.84 1.72 -43.85
C LEU A 161 -13.88 2.25 -44.84
N GLN A 162 -14.79 3.11 -44.39
CA GLN A 162 -15.78 3.74 -45.28
C GLN A 162 -15.10 4.60 -46.35
N TYR A 163 -14.12 5.43 -45.98
CA TYR A 163 -13.38 6.24 -46.96
C TYR A 163 -12.54 5.39 -47.91
N GLN A 164 -11.93 4.31 -47.45
CA GLN A 164 -11.22 3.37 -48.34
C GLN A 164 -12.15 2.77 -49.40
N GLU A 165 -13.38 2.41 -49.03
CA GLU A 165 -14.36 1.89 -49.99
C GLU A 165 -14.82 2.95 -50.99
N GLN A 166 -15.03 4.19 -50.53
CA GLN A 166 -15.37 5.32 -51.41
C GLN A 166 -14.26 5.58 -52.43
N VAL A 167 -13.00 5.59 -52.00
CA VAL A 167 -11.85 5.75 -52.90
C VAL A 167 -11.81 4.63 -53.94
N ARG A 168 -11.93 3.37 -53.52
CA ARG A 168 -11.98 2.22 -54.44
C ARG A 168 -13.10 2.36 -55.47
N THR A 169 -14.29 2.79 -55.03
CA THR A 169 -15.44 3.00 -55.92
C THR A 169 -15.16 4.10 -56.95
N LEU A 170 -14.57 5.22 -56.52
CA LEU A 170 -14.19 6.32 -57.41
C LEU A 170 -13.10 5.91 -58.41
N GLU A 171 -12.11 5.14 -57.98
CA GLU A 171 -11.06 4.60 -58.84
C GLU A 171 -11.65 3.72 -59.96
N ILE A 172 -12.56 2.80 -59.60
CA ILE A 172 -13.26 1.93 -60.57
C ILE A 172 -14.08 2.77 -61.56
N ASN A 173 -14.83 3.76 -61.06
CA ASN A 173 -15.63 4.64 -61.92
C ASN A 173 -14.76 5.46 -62.88
N ASN A 174 -13.64 6.00 -62.40
CA ASN A 174 -12.72 6.78 -63.22
C ASN A 174 -12.08 5.91 -64.32
N TYR A 175 -11.70 4.67 -63.97
CA TYR A 175 -11.20 3.71 -64.94
C TYR A 175 -12.25 3.38 -66.01
N ALA A 176 -13.49 3.10 -65.62
CA ALA A 176 -14.59 2.82 -66.54
C ALA A 176 -14.84 4.00 -67.50
N LEU A 177 -14.91 5.23 -66.98
CA LEU A 177 -15.04 6.45 -67.77
C LEU A 177 -13.88 6.62 -68.76
N THR A 178 -12.65 6.41 -68.31
CA THR A 178 -11.45 6.49 -69.17
C THR A 178 -11.51 5.47 -70.30
N MET A 179 -11.96 4.24 -70.03
CA MET A 179 -12.15 3.19 -71.03
C MET A 179 -13.23 3.56 -72.05
N HIS A 180 -14.39 4.05 -71.59
CA HIS A 180 -15.47 4.50 -72.47
C HIS A 180 -15.03 5.68 -73.36
N LEU A 181 -14.27 6.63 -72.81
CA LEU A 181 -13.75 7.77 -73.56
C LEU A 181 -12.80 7.32 -74.67
N LYS A 182 -11.86 6.40 -74.38
CA LYS A 182 -10.97 5.83 -75.40
C LYS A 182 -11.76 5.10 -76.49
N GLN A 183 -12.78 4.33 -76.13
CA GLN A 183 -13.63 3.63 -77.08
C GLN A 183 -14.40 4.61 -77.99
N ALA A 184 -14.95 5.70 -77.43
CA ALA A 184 -15.62 6.74 -78.21
C ALA A 184 -14.67 7.50 -79.16
N GLN A 185 -13.42 7.72 -78.76
CA GLN A 185 -12.40 8.31 -79.62
C GLN A 185 -11.98 7.39 -80.77
N GLN A 186 -11.82 6.08 -80.52
CA GLN A 186 -11.44 5.11 -81.54
C GLN A 186 -12.57 4.80 -82.53
N ASN A 187 -13.82 4.77 -82.05
CA ASN A 187 -15.00 4.57 -82.89
C ASN A 187 -15.37 5.83 -83.70
N ASN A 188 -14.79 6.99 -83.39
CA ASN A 188 -14.81 8.17 -84.25
C ASN A 188 -13.71 8.09 -85.33
N SER A 189 -13.81 7.09 -86.21
CA SER A 189 -13.02 7.03 -87.45
C SER A 189 -13.69 7.83 -88.58
N ILE A 190 -14.09 9.07 -88.31
CA ILE A 190 -14.48 10.02 -89.37
C ILE A 190 -13.40 11.10 -89.46
N PRO A 191 -12.51 11.03 -90.46
CA PRO A 191 -11.64 12.14 -90.80
C PRO A 191 -12.49 13.33 -91.30
N GLY A 192 -12.52 14.41 -90.53
CA GLY A 192 -12.77 15.75 -91.09
C GLY A 192 -14.21 16.29 -91.10
N ARG A 193 -14.88 16.37 -89.93
CA ARG A 193 -15.93 17.38 -89.72
C ARG A 193 -15.87 17.97 -88.31
N PHE A 194 -14.90 18.86 -88.10
CA PHE A 194 -15.19 20.02 -87.24
C PHE A 194 -16.13 20.92 -88.07
N ASN A 195 -17.30 21.26 -87.55
CA ASN A 195 -18.08 22.38 -88.09
C ASN A 195 -17.36 23.66 -87.67
N PRO A 196 -16.81 24.47 -88.60
CA PRO A 196 -16.58 25.87 -88.30
C PRO A 196 -17.97 26.54 -88.30
N ASP A 197 -18.14 27.54 -87.43
CA ASP A 197 -19.38 28.29 -87.20
C ASP A 197 -20.39 27.62 -86.27
N VAL A 198 -20.10 27.71 -84.97
CA VAL A 198 -21.12 28.08 -84.00
C VAL A 198 -20.58 29.27 -83.22
N PHE A 199 -21.21 30.42 -83.42
CA PHE A 199 -21.00 31.68 -82.70
C PHE A 199 -21.39 31.55 -81.22
#